data_AF-A0A944BX77-F1
#
_entry.id   AF-A0A944BX77-F1
#
_cell.length_a   1.000
_cell.length_b   1.000
_cell.length_c   1.000
_cell.angle_alpha   90.00
_cell.angle_beta   90.00
_cell.angle_gamma   90.00
#
_symmetry.space_group_name_H-M   'P 1'
#
loop_
_entity.id
_entity.type
_entity.pdbx_description
1 polymer ?
#
loop_
_entity_poly.entity_id
_entity_poly.type
_entity_poly.pdbx_seq_one_letter_code
_entity_poly.pdbx_strand_id
1 'polypeptide(L)'
;MNLLRHIFLLLCLLLPVSAAGQTQLYENYIQRFGPTAVEQMKKHGVPASITLAQGLLESAAGTSTLARKGNNHFGIKCGGTWRGPYMLRDDDAPNEKFRVYKNAQESYEDHSLFLRNGRRYASLFQLKPTDYKGWAHGLKRAGYATSPTYASALINIIERYDLTRFDGMKSLSRHERNELEKEEKLTRRAGDHPIRKCNGQFYLVAQPGDTYASLAKRMKIREKKLRAYNDVDAKTPLKPGDVVFLGKKARKADKKLKMKHHILQPGESLHTVSQIYGVRLDRICKMNPIGEFYHFKVGDRIRIR
;
A
#
# COMPACT_ATOMS: atom_id res chain seq x y z
N MET A 1 -15.52 32.32 31.28
CA MET A 1 -16.12 31.18 30.54
C MET A 1 -15.02 30.19 30.21
N ASN A 2 -14.99 29.07 30.93
CA ASN A 2 -13.86 28.14 31.03
C ASN A 2 -13.64 27.37 29.72
N LEU A 3 -12.56 27.68 29.00
CA LEU A 3 -12.10 26.89 27.87
C LEU A 3 -11.19 25.78 28.42
N LEU A 4 -11.71 24.55 28.47
CA LEU A 4 -10.95 23.37 28.87
C LEU A 4 -9.72 23.21 27.94
N ARG A 5 -8.54 23.55 28.47
CA ARG A 5 -7.23 23.20 27.94
C ARG A 5 -7.03 21.70 28.15
N HIS A 6 -7.50 20.87 27.22
CA HIS A 6 -7.10 19.46 27.18
C HIS A 6 -5.72 19.38 26.55
N ILE A 7 -4.75 19.31 27.45
CA ILE A 7 -3.33 19.11 27.22
C ILE A 7 -3.14 17.69 26.64
N PHE A 8 -2.31 17.59 25.61
CA PHE A 8 -1.79 16.33 25.09
C PHE A 8 -0.32 16.29 25.49
N LEU A 9 0.03 15.49 26.50
CA LEU A 9 1.32 14.83 26.49
C LEU A 9 1.20 13.51 25.69
N LEU A 10 2.31 13.07 25.14
CA LEU A 10 2.61 11.66 25.02
C LEU A 10 4.12 11.59 25.08
N LEU A 11 4.66 11.52 26.31
CA LEU A 11 6.09 11.35 26.52
C LEU A 11 6.45 9.91 26.16
N CYS A 12 6.87 9.68 24.91
CA CYS A 12 7.36 8.39 24.47
C CYS A 12 8.77 8.17 25.03
N LEU A 13 8.92 7.24 25.99
CA LEU A 13 10.21 6.70 26.40
C LEU A 13 10.88 6.03 25.18
N LEU A 14 11.99 6.60 24.70
CA LEU A 14 12.79 6.05 23.61
C LEU A 14 13.71 4.95 24.15
N LEU A 15 13.39 3.68 23.84
CA LEU A 15 14.40 2.62 23.90
C LEU A 15 15.40 2.84 22.74
N PRO A 16 16.71 2.62 22.92
CA PRO A 16 17.69 2.87 21.89
C PRO A 16 17.60 1.76 20.83
N VAL A 17 16.80 2.00 19.78
CA VAL A 17 16.91 1.26 18.53
C VAL A 17 18.15 1.78 17.81
N SER A 18 18.95 0.90 17.22
CA SER A 18 20.10 1.31 16.41
C SER A 18 19.65 2.26 15.29
N ALA A 19 20.49 3.24 14.94
CA ALA A 19 20.13 4.27 13.93
C ALA A 19 19.69 3.66 12.58
N ALA A 20 20.24 2.50 12.20
CA ALA A 20 19.83 1.75 11.02
C ALA A 20 18.42 1.12 11.17
N GLY A 21 18.13 0.50 12.32
CA GLY A 21 16.81 -0.09 12.59
C GLY A 21 15.70 0.95 12.71
N GLN A 22 16.01 2.11 13.30
CA GLN A 22 15.08 3.24 13.41
C GLN A 22 14.73 3.81 12.03
N THR A 23 15.74 3.97 11.17
CA THR A 23 15.54 4.45 9.79
C THR A 23 14.63 3.49 9.00
N GLN A 24 14.87 2.18 9.06
CA GLN A 24 14.04 1.20 8.36
C GLN A 24 12.58 1.20 8.86
N LEU A 25 12.37 1.33 10.17
CA LEU A 25 11.02 1.38 10.75
C LEU A 25 10.24 2.60 10.24
N TYR A 26 10.89 3.76 10.17
CA TYR A 26 10.28 4.99 9.69
C TYR A 26 9.95 4.89 8.20
N GLU A 27 10.88 4.40 7.39
CA GLU A 27 10.65 4.18 5.95
C GLU A 27 9.50 3.20 5.70
N ASN A 28 9.42 2.10 6.45
CA ASN A 28 8.30 1.16 6.34
C ASN A 28 6.96 1.82 6.69
N TYR A 29 6.93 2.67 7.71
CA TYR A 29 5.74 3.42 8.09
C TYR A 29 5.33 4.42 6.98
N ILE A 30 6.30 5.17 6.44
CA ILE A 30 6.09 6.13 5.36
C ILE A 30 5.58 5.43 4.09
N GLN A 31 6.19 4.30 3.71
CA GLN A 31 5.74 3.51 2.58
C GLN A 31 4.30 3.02 2.76
N ARG A 32 3.96 2.56 3.96
CA ARG A 32 2.63 2.03 4.28
C ARG A 32 1.55 3.12 4.30
N PHE A 33 1.82 4.26 4.93
CA PHE A 33 0.80 5.29 5.20
C PHE A 33 0.90 6.53 4.30
N GLY A 34 1.93 6.64 3.47
CA GLY A 34 2.08 7.72 2.49
C GLY A 34 0.84 7.92 1.62
N PRO A 35 0.33 6.87 0.95
CA PRO A 35 -0.89 6.96 0.16
C PRO A 35 -2.12 7.42 0.96
N THR A 36 -2.24 6.97 2.21
CA THR A 36 -3.30 7.38 3.14
C THR A 36 -3.20 8.88 3.45
N ALA A 37 -2.02 9.38 3.79
CA ALA A 37 -1.82 10.79 4.10
C ALA A 37 -2.14 11.69 2.89
N VAL A 38 -1.78 11.26 1.67
CA VAL A 38 -2.16 11.98 0.43
C VAL A 38 -3.69 11.99 0.25
N GLU A 39 -4.38 10.88 0.54
CA GLU A 39 -5.85 10.85 0.49
C GLU A 39 -6.46 11.82 1.49
N GLN A 40 -5.98 11.82 2.73
CA GLN A 40 -6.45 12.72 3.79
C GLN A 40 -6.20 14.19 3.44
N MET A 41 -5.02 14.51 2.90
CA MET A 41 -4.71 15.85 2.41
C MET A 41 -5.70 16.33 1.37
N LYS A 42 -6.06 15.49 0.39
CA LYS A 42 -7.03 15.87 -0.63
C LYS A 42 -8.45 16.05 -0.11
N LYS A 43 -8.87 15.21 0.84
CA LYS A 43 -10.23 15.28 1.40
C LYS A 43 -10.39 16.46 2.37
N HIS A 44 -9.40 16.67 3.23
CA HIS A 44 -9.54 17.54 4.40
C HIS A 44 -8.60 18.75 4.38
N GLY A 45 -7.58 18.76 3.54
CA GLY A 45 -6.67 19.89 3.36
C GLY A 45 -5.51 19.97 4.34
N VAL A 46 -5.26 18.93 5.14
CA VAL A 46 -4.05 18.84 5.99
C VAL A 46 -2.89 18.31 5.15
N PRO A 47 -1.72 18.98 5.05
CA PRO A 47 -0.60 18.49 4.25
C PRO A 47 -0.26 17.03 4.57
N ALA A 48 0.06 16.25 3.54
CA ALA A 48 0.40 14.84 3.69
C ALA A 48 1.70 14.69 4.50
N SER A 49 2.67 15.58 4.27
CA SER A 49 3.92 15.66 5.04
C SER A 49 3.68 15.87 6.53
N ILE A 50 2.78 16.79 6.90
CA ILE A 50 2.37 17.04 8.28
C ILE A 50 1.71 15.81 8.88
N THR A 51 0.73 15.24 8.18
CA THR A 51 0.00 14.05 8.65
C THR A 51 0.96 12.87 8.90
N LEU A 52 1.91 12.62 8.00
CA LEU A 52 2.91 11.56 8.16
C LEU A 52 3.89 11.85 9.30
N ALA A 53 4.38 13.08 9.41
CA ALA A 53 5.31 13.46 10.46
C ALA A 53 4.68 13.32 11.86
N GLN A 54 3.43 13.75 12.01
CA GLN A 54 2.66 13.52 13.22
C GLN A 54 2.43 12.03 13.45
N GLY A 55 2.00 11.27 12.44
CA GLY A 55 1.81 9.82 12.57
C GLY A 55 3.09 9.10 13.03
N LEU A 56 4.25 9.44 12.47
CA LEU A 56 5.55 8.91 12.88
C LEU A 56 5.88 9.25 14.33
N LEU A 57 5.76 10.52 14.71
CA LEU A 57 6.11 11.03 16.03
C LEU A 57 5.19 10.46 17.12
N GLU A 58 3.87 10.60 16.95
CA GLU A 58 2.86 10.26 17.96
C GLU A 58 2.70 8.74 18.14
N SER A 59 2.95 7.94 17.09
CA SER A 59 2.81 6.49 17.15
C SER A 59 4.13 5.73 17.36
N ALA A 60 5.25 6.44 17.53
CA ALA A 60 6.59 5.86 17.47
C ALA A 60 6.75 4.94 16.24
N ALA A 61 6.43 5.49 15.05
CA ALA A 61 6.35 4.78 13.78
C ALA A 61 5.52 3.48 13.85
N GLY A 62 4.36 3.55 14.51
CA GLY A 62 3.38 2.46 14.63
C GLY A 62 3.65 1.46 15.75
N THR A 63 4.70 1.65 16.55
CA THR A 63 5.09 0.70 17.61
C THR A 63 4.50 1.02 18.99
N SER A 64 3.89 2.20 19.16
CA SER A 64 3.26 2.56 20.44
C SER A 64 2.11 1.60 20.80
N THR A 65 1.81 1.45 22.09
CA THR A 65 0.70 0.60 22.56
C THR A 65 -0.63 1.07 22.00
N LEU A 66 -0.86 2.39 21.90
CA LEU A 66 -2.07 2.97 21.32
C LEU A 66 -2.22 2.61 19.83
N ALA A 67 -1.11 2.65 19.07
CA ALA A 67 -1.14 2.27 17.66
C ALA A 67 -1.35 0.77 17.48
N ARG A 68 -0.63 -0.08 18.22
CA ARG A 68 -0.71 -1.55 18.06
C ARG A 68 -2.02 -2.15 18.56
N LYS A 69 -2.54 -1.69 19.71
CA LYS A 69 -3.74 -2.25 20.32
C LYS A 69 -5.01 -1.48 19.97
N GLY A 70 -4.89 -0.17 19.80
CA GLY A 70 -6.03 0.71 19.56
C GLY A 70 -6.15 1.23 18.13
N ASN A 71 -5.20 0.91 17.23
CA ASN A 71 -5.06 1.54 15.91
C ASN A 71 -5.02 3.08 15.97
N ASN A 72 -4.68 3.67 17.13
CA ASN A 72 -4.69 5.11 17.35
C ASN A 72 -3.29 5.68 17.15
N HIS A 73 -3.02 6.15 15.93
CA HIS A 73 -1.70 6.65 15.54
C HIS A 73 -1.41 8.09 15.97
N PHE A 74 -2.41 8.84 16.42
CA PHE A 74 -2.29 10.27 16.73
C PHE A 74 -2.61 10.58 18.20
N GLY A 75 -2.75 9.55 19.03
CA GLY A 75 -3.03 9.71 20.46
C GLY A 75 -4.38 10.34 20.78
N ILE A 76 -5.38 10.31 19.87
CA ILE A 76 -6.63 11.06 20.06
C ILE A 76 -7.39 10.54 21.28
N LYS A 77 -7.58 11.42 22.27
CA LYS A 77 -8.37 11.18 23.49
C LYS A 77 -9.88 11.17 23.18
N CYS A 78 -10.64 10.51 24.04
CA CYS A 78 -12.11 10.52 24.00
C CYS A 78 -12.60 11.90 24.47
N GLY A 79 -13.20 12.68 23.56
CA GLY A 79 -13.94 13.89 23.93
C GLY A 79 -15.40 13.59 24.24
N GLY A 80 -16.17 14.60 24.66
CA GLY A 80 -17.59 14.46 25.02
C GLY A 80 -18.52 13.95 23.91
N THR A 81 -18.07 13.96 22.65
CA THR A 81 -18.82 13.48 21.47
C THR A 81 -18.44 12.08 21.01
N TRP A 82 -17.36 11.48 21.53
CA TRP A 82 -16.97 10.12 21.17
C TRP A 82 -17.96 9.10 21.75
N ARG A 83 -18.39 8.15 20.93
CA ARG A 83 -19.31 7.05 21.31
C ARG A 83 -18.76 5.67 20.95
N GLY A 84 -17.57 5.61 20.36
CA GLY A 84 -16.91 4.38 19.95
C GLY A 84 -16.12 3.71 21.09
N PRO A 85 -15.42 2.61 20.78
CA PRO A 85 -14.59 1.92 21.77
C PRO A 85 -13.43 2.82 22.23
N TYR A 86 -12.93 2.55 23.42
CA TYR A 86 -11.80 3.25 24.01
C TYR A 86 -10.89 2.26 24.76
N MET A 87 -9.66 2.70 25.04
CA MET A 87 -8.75 2.03 25.95
C MET A 87 -8.22 3.03 26.98
N LEU A 88 -7.97 2.54 28.20
CA LEU A 88 -7.38 3.33 29.27
C LEU A 88 -5.85 3.29 29.16
N ARG A 89 -5.23 4.44 29.36
CA ARG A 89 -3.77 4.55 29.47
C ARG A 89 -3.43 5.78 30.30
N ASP A 90 -2.39 5.67 31.10
CA ASP A 90 -1.84 6.83 31.79
C ASP A 90 -1.10 7.73 30.79
N ASP A 91 -1.32 9.04 30.95
CA ASP A 91 -0.68 10.08 30.15
C ASP A 91 -0.42 11.33 31.01
N ASP A 92 -1.22 12.39 30.91
CA ASP A 92 -1.15 13.55 31.80
C ASP A 92 -1.76 13.22 33.19
N ALA A 93 -2.79 12.38 33.17
CA ALA A 93 -3.46 11.84 34.33
C ALA A 93 -3.57 10.31 34.25
N PRO A 94 -3.78 9.62 35.38
CA PRO A 94 -4.07 8.19 35.37
C PRO A 94 -5.37 7.87 34.62
N ASN A 95 -5.40 6.74 33.93
CA ASN A 95 -6.59 6.17 33.29
C ASN A 95 -7.31 7.12 32.31
N GLU A 96 -6.55 7.83 31.48
CA GLU A 96 -7.14 8.60 30.40
C GLU A 96 -7.71 7.71 29.29
N LYS A 97 -8.85 8.13 28.73
CA LYS A 97 -9.56 7.38 27.68
C LYS A 97 -9.06 7.78 26.31
N PHE A 98 -8.45 6.85 25.59
CA PHE A 98 -8.03 7.03 24.20
C PHE A 98 -8.97 6.29 23.24
N ARG A 99 -9.28 6.91 22.10
CA ARG A 99 -10.15 6.30 21.08
C ARG A 99 -9.50 5.03 20.53
N VAL A 100 -10.32 4.02 20.26
CA VAL A 100 -9.92 2.78 19.58
C VAL A 100 -10.61 2.72 18.22
N TYR A 101 -9.88 2.30 17.20
CA TYR A 101 -10.37 2.22 15.82
C TYR A 101 -10.26 0.80 15.27
N LYS A 102 -11.06 0.50 14.24
CA LYS A 102 -11.02 -0.83 13.60
C LYS A 102 -9.72 -1.06 12.83
N ASN A 103 -9.13 0.01 12.31
CA ASN A 103 -7.87 0.00 11.57
C ASN A 103 -7.22 1.39 11.62
N ALA A 104 -5.94 1.47 11.24
CA ALA A 104 -5.19 2.72 11.24
C ALA A 104 -5.83 3.82 10.37
N GLN A 105 -6.46 3.46 9.24
CA GLN A 105 -7.09 4.43 8.32
C GLN A 105 -8.17 5.26 9.02
N GLU A 106 -8.97 4.64 9.89
CA GLU A 106 -9.99 5.34 10.67
C GLU A 106 -9.37 6.39 11.61
N SER A 107 -8.19 6.12 12.19
CA SER A 107 -7.48 7.12 13.02
C SER A 107 -6.93 8.28 12.19
N TYR A 108 -6.52 8.04 10.94
CA TYR A 108 -6.09 9.08 10.01
C TYR A 108 -7.24 9.99 9.59
N GLU A 109 -8.42 9.41 9.35
CA GLU A 109 -9.66 10.14 9.07
C GLU A 109 -10.06 11.01 10.28
N ASP A 110 -10.10 10.43 11.47
CA ASP A 110 -10.49 11.15 12.69
C ASP A 110 -9.49 12.26 13.06
N HIS A 111 -8.20 12.04 12.86
CA HIS A 111 -7.16 13.07 13.00
C HIS A 111 -7.39 14.25 12.04
N SER A 112 -7.66 13.95 10.78
CA SER A 112 -7.88 14.99 9.77
C SER A 112 -9.14 15.81 10.06
N LEU A 113 -10.21 15.15 10.48
CA LEU A 113 -11.45 15.81 10.94
C LEU A 113 -11.23 16.61 12.22
N PHE A 114 -10.44 16.10 13.16
CA PHE A 114 -10.09 16.81 14.40
C PHE A 114 -9.40 18.15 14.11
N LEU A 115 -8.41 18.16 13.20
CA LEU A 115 -7.76 19.38 12.77
C LEU A 115 -8.70 20.28 11.98
N ARG A 116 -9.43 19.72 11.00
CA ARG A 116 -10.32 20.47 10.10
C ARG A 116 -11.47 21.16 10.83
N ASN A 117 -12.07 20.49 11.80
CA ASN A 117 -13.25 21.00 12.52
C ASN A 117 -12.87 21.74 13.81
N GLY A 118 -11.61 21.63 14.27
CA GLY A 118 -11.14 22.30 15.47
C GLY A 118 -10.95 23.80 15.22
N ARG A 119 -11.79 24.64 15.82
CA ARG A 119 -11.73 26.11 15.68
C ARG A 119 -10.33 26.69 15.92
N ARG A 120 -9.55 26.13 16.84
CA ARG A 120 -8.18 26.59 17.15
C ARG A 120 -7.17 26.36 16.01
N TYR A 121 -7.47 25.45 15.09
CA TYR A 121 -6.61 25.09 13.95
C TYR A 121 -7.07 25.75 12.64
N ALA A 122 -8.19 26.48 12.65
CA ALA A 122 -8.80 27.02 11.42
C ALA A 122 -7.84 27.89 10.59
N SER A 123 -6.96 28.66 11.24
CA SER A 123 -5.97 29.50 10.57
C SER A 123 -4.92 28.70 9.78
N LEU A 124 -4.68 27.43 10.13
CA LEU A 124 -3.75 26.57 9.40
C LEU A 124 -4.23 26.31 7.96
N PHE A 125 -5.54 26.20 7.77
CA PHE A 125 -6.13 25.94 6.45
C PHE A 125 -6.14 27.15 5.52
N GLN A 126 -5.64 28.30 5.97
CA GLN A 126 -5.36 29.47 5.13
C GLN A 126 -3.94 29.45 4.56
N LEU A 127 -3.06 28.61 5.12
CA LEU A 127 -1.70 28.42 4.61
C LEU A 127 -1.72 27.60 3.33
N LYS A 128 -0.71 27.80 2.49
CA LYS A 128 -0.49 26.93 1.33
C LYS A 128 -0.23 25.50 1.83
N PRO A 129 -0.77 24.45 1.17
CA PRO A 129 -0.50 23.07 1.54
C PRO A 129 0.99 22.70 1.52
N THR A 130 1.81 23.44 0.77
CA THR A 130 3.27 23.26 0.70
C THR A 130 4.04 23.96 1.82
N ASP A 131 3.39 24.78 2.65
CA ASP A 131 4.03 25.50 3.76
C ASP A 131 4.05 24.66 5.04
N TYR A 132 4.73 23.51 5.00
CA TYR A 132 4.80 22.59 6.13
C TYR A 132 5.48 23.23 7.36
N LYS A 133 6.38 24.20 7.18
CA LYS A 133 7.00 24.95 8.30
C LYS A 133 5.97 25.82 9.01
N GLY A 134 5.19 26.59 8.23
CA GLY A 134 4.07 27.36 8.76
C GLY A 134 3.04 26.49 9.48
N TRP A 135 2.70 25.33 8.91
CA TRP A 135 1.84 24.33 9.55
C TRP A 135 2.41 23.80 10.87
N ALA A 136 3.66 23.37 10.91
CA ALA A 136 4.30 22.83 12.13
C ALA A 136 4.34 23.87 13.26
N HIS A 137 4.76 25.10 12.95
CA HIS A 137 4.75 26.20 13.92
C HIS A 137 3.34 26.59 14.35
N GLY A 138 2.39 26.60 13.41
CA GLY A 138 1.00 26.91 13.67
C GLY A 138 0.31 25.86 14.56
N LEU A 139 0.55 24.57 14.33
CA LEU A 139 0.08 23.48 15.18
C LEU A 139 0.56 23.64 16.63
N LYS A 140 1.85 23.95 16.81
CA LYS A 140 2.42 24.26 18.13
C LYS A 140 1.75 25.48 18.75
N ARG A 141 1.59 26.59 18.02
CA ARG A 141 0.92 27.81 18.52
C ARG A 141 -0.54 27.57 18.89
N ALA A 142 -1.24 26.76 18.11
CA ALA A 142 -2.62 26.34 18.36
C ALA A 142 -2.74 25.32 19.52
N GLY A 143 -1.62 24.96 20.15
CA GLY A 143 -1.58 24.07 21.30
C GLY A 143 -1.86 22.61 20.95
N TYR A 144 -1.41 22.12 19.79
CA TYR A 144 -1.48 20.68 19.48
C TYR A 144 -0.65 19.86 20.48
N ALA A 145 0.56 20.33 20.80
CA ALA A 145 1.44 19.74 21.81
C ALA A 145 2.03 20.82 22.72
N THR A 146 2.37 20.44 23.94
CA THR A 146 3.01 21.32 24.94
C THR A 146 4.51 21.47 24.73
N SER A 147 5.16 20.46 24.13
CA SER A 147 6.60 20.45 23.94
C SER A 147 7.07 21.70 23.17
N PRO A 148 8.08 22.44 23.67
CA PRO A 148 8.62 23.61 22.98
C PRO A 148 9.27 23.24 21.64
N THR A 149 9.77 22.01 21.50
CA THR A 149 10.47 21.51 20.31
C THR A 149 9.55 20.80 19.31
N TYR A 150 8.23 20.80 19.53
CA TYR A 150 7.28 20.08 18.68
C TYR A 150 7.38 20.47 17.20
N ALA A 151 7.36 21.77 16.91
CA ALA A 151 7.44 22.26 15.54
C ALA A 151 8.76 21.84 14.86
N SER A 152 9.89 22.00 15.56
CA SER A 152 11.19 21.56 15.05
C SER A 152 11.27 20.04 14.86
N ALA A 153 10.63 19.24 15.71
CA ALA A 153 10.60 17.79 15.56
C ALA A 153 9.85 17.38 14.27
N LEU A 154 8.69 17.99 14.00
CA LEU A 154 7.96 17.75 12.76
C LEU A 154 8.76 18.18 11.53
N ILE A 155 9.34 19.37 11.55
CA ILE A 155 10.17 19.88 10.44
C ILE A 155 11.34 18.94 10.17
N ASN A 156 12.05 18.50 11.22
CA ASN A 156 13.17 17.58 11.08
C ASN A 156 12.76 16.22 10.50
N ILE A 157 11.60 15.69 10.88
CA ILE A 157 11.07 14.45 10.29
C ILE A 157 10.73 14.66 8.81
N ILE A 158 10.06 15.77 8.48
CA ILE A 158 9.66 16.08 7.10
C ILE A 158 10.89 16.24 6.20
N GLU A 159 11.90 16.98 6.65
CA GLU A 159 13.12 17.23 5.88
C GLU A 159 13.99 15.97 5.78
N ARG A 160 14.18 15.22 6.88
CA ARG A 160 15.01 14.00 6.89
C ARG A 160 14.51 12.92 5.94
N TYR A 161 13.19 12.74 5.87
CA TYR A 161 12.58 11.68 5.06
C TYR A 161 11.95 12.20 3.78
N ASP A 162 12.22 13.46 3.39
CA ASP A 162 11.65 14.13 2.23
C ASP A 162 10.12 13.89 2.11
N LEU A 163 9.37 14.18 3.17
CA LEU A 163 7.92 13.92 3.17
C LEU A 163 7.15 14.92 2.31
N THR A 164 7.78 16.03 1.90
CA THR A 164 7.17 17.02 1.01
C THR A 164 6.82 16.44 -0.36
N ARG A 165 7.50 15.36 -0.79
CA ARG A 165 7.14 14.63 -2.02
C ARG A 165 5.68 14.18 -2.05
N PHE A 166 5.06 13.95 -0.90
CA PHE A 166 3.66 13.54 -0.81
C PHE A 166 2.67 14.72 -0.98
N ASP A 167 3.10 15.95 -0.68
CA ASP A 167 2.22 17.12 -0.76
C ASP A 167 1.86 17.49 -2.22
N GLY A 168 2.73 17.12 -3.17
CA GLY A 168 2.48 17.27 -4.61
C GLY A 168 1.87 16.03 -5.29
N MET A 169 1.70 14.91 -4.58
CA MET A 169 1.27 13.66 -5.19
C MET A 169 -0.22 13.67 -5.57
N LYS A 170 -0.52 13.11 -6.74
CA LYS A 170 -1.89 12.69 -7.05
C LYS A 170 -2.20 11.47 -6.19
N SER A 171 -3.21 11.58 -5.31
CA SER A 171 -3.86 10.43 -4.67
C SER A 171 -4.14 9.33 -5.69
N LEU A 172 -3.80 8.11 -5.30
CA LEU A 172 -4.07 6.90 -6.06
C LEU A 172 -5.55 6.84 -6.42
N SER A 173 -5.84 6.54 -7.69
CA SER A 173 -7.17 6.17 -8.11
C SER A 173 -7.66 4.97 -7.29
N ARG A 174 -8.99 4.82 -7.17
CA ARG A 174 -9.59 3.63 -6.55
C ARG A 174 -9.06 2.34 -7.17
N HIS A 175 -8.79 2.34 -8.48
CA HIS A 175 -8.20 1.21 -9.18
C HIS A 175 -6.79 0.89 -8.68
N GLU A 176 -5.90 1.87 -8.57
CA GLU A 176 -4.53 1.67 -8.10
C GLU A 176 -4.49 1.17 -6.65
N ARG A 177 -5.33 1.70 -5.76
CA ARG A 177 -5.45 1.21 -4.38
C ARG A 177 -5.87 -0.26 -4.33
N ASN A 178 -6.94 -0.60 -5.05
CA ASN A 178 -7.42 -1.98 -5.11
C ASN A 178 -6.35 -2.95 -5.65
N GLU A 179 -5.51 -2.50 -6.58
CA GLU A 179 -4.43 -3.30 -7.13
C GLU A 179 -3.30 -3.53 -6.13
N LEU A 180 -2.91 -2.52 -5.35
CA LEU A 180 -1.92 -2.66 -4.27
C LEU A 180 -2.42 -3.58 -3.14
N GLU A 181 -3.66 -3.39 -2.69
CA GLU A 181 -4.27 -4.25 -1.67
C GLU A 181 -4.35 -5.71 -2.13
N LYS A 182 -4.65 -5.91 -3.42
CA LYS A 182 -4.68 -7.23 -4.04
C LYS A 182 -3.29 -7.85 -4.12
N GLU A 183 -2.27 -7.09 -4.50
CA GLU A 183 -0.88 -7.54 -4.55
C GLU A 183 -0.38 -7.94 -3.16
N GLU A 184 -0.63 -7.12 -2.14
CA GLU A 184 -0.25 -7.41 -0.76
C GLU A 184 -0.94 -8.69 -0.25
N LYS A 185 -2.23 -8.83 -0.54
CA LYS A 185 -3.00 -10.04 -0.20
C LYS A 185 -2.50 -11.29 -0.91
N LEU A 186 -2.06 -11.19 -2.16
CA LEU A 186 -1.47 -12.31 -2.89
C LEU A 186 -0.09 -12.64 -2.33
N THR A 187 0.75 -11.65 -2.06
CA THR A 187 2.09 -11.82 -1.50
C THR A 187 2.05 -12.54 -0.16
N ARG A 188 1.14 -12.12 0.75
CA ARG A 188 0.93 -12.82 2.04
C ARG A 188 0.52 -14.29 1.88
N ARG A 189 -0.18 -14.66 0.81
CA ARG A 189 -0.59 -16.06 0.55
C ARG A 189 0.53 -16.87 -0.09
N ALA A 190 1.32 -16.24 -0.95
CA ALA A 190 2.33 -16.88 -1.78
C ALA A 190 3.53 -17.41 -0.96
N GLY A 191 3.78 -16.83 0.22
CA GLY A 191 4.94 -17.18 1.04
C GLY A 191 6.21 -16.84 0.28
N ASP A 192 7.09 -17.84 0.09
CA ASP A 192 8.39 -17.67 -0.57
C ASP A 192 8.30 -17.56 -2.10
N HIS A 193 7.10 -17.47 -2.66
CA HIS A 193 6.86 -17.22 -4.09
C HIS A 193 6.68 -15.73 -4.33
N PRO A 194 7.65 -15.03 -4.96
CA PRO A 194 7.48 -13.63 -5.29
C PRO A 194 6.32 -13.45 -6.26
N ILE A 195 5.38 -12.58 -5.91
CA ILE A 195 4.31 -12.16 -6.81
C ILE A 195 4.86 -11.15 -7.81
N ARG A 196 4.59 -11.39 -9.09
CA ARG A 196 4.99 -10.54 -10.21
C ARG A 196 3.76 -10.15 -11.04
N LYS A 197 3.90 -9.17 -11.92
CA LYS A 197 2.80 -8.69 -12.78
C LYS A 197 3.23 -8.62 -14.23
N CYS A 198 2.43 -9.21 -15.12
CA CYS A 198 2.61 -9.12 -16.57
C CYS A 198 1.26 -8.79 -17.21
N ASN A 199 1.24 -7.78 -18.10
CA ASN A 199 0.06 -7.38 -18.86
C ASN A 199 -1.21 -7.20 -17.98
N GLY A 200 -1.04 -6.52 -16.85
CA GLY A 200 -2.11 -6.26 -15.89
C GLY A 200 -2.49 -7.42 -14.97
N GLN A 201 -1.87 -8.60 -15.11
CA GLN A 201 -2.24 -9.80 -14.35
C GLN A 201 -1.07 -10.31 -13.49
N PHE A 202 -1.40 -10.63 -12.22
CA PHE A 202 -0.46 -11.23 -11.29
C PHE A 202 -0.15 -12.69 -11.64
N TYR A 203 1.11 -13.06 -11.48
CA TYR A 203 1.64 -14.40 -11.66
C TYR A 203 2.73 -14.70 -10.64
N LEU A 204 3.11 -15.97 -10.54
CA LEU A 204 4.31 -16.43 -9.85
C LEU A 204 5.09 -17.40 -10.75
N VAL A 205 6.31 -17.74 -10.35
CA VAL A 205 7.12 -18.74 -11.03
C VAL A 205 7.13 -20.00 -10.17
N ALA A 206 6.83 -21.15 -10.78
CA ALA A 206 6.79 -22.44 -10.09
C ALA A 206 8.18 -22.84 -9.59
N GLN A 207 8.25 -23.34 -8.36
CA GLN A 207 9.46 -23.83 -7.70
C GLN A 207 9.51 -25.38 -7.70
N PRO A 208 10.66 -26.01 -7.41
CA PRO A 208 10.74 -27.46 -7.24
C PRO A 208 9.69 -27.99 -6.26
N GLY A 209 8.92 -29.00 -6.69
CA GLY A 209 7.85 -29.61 -5.90
C GLY A 209 6.48 -28.94 -6.04
N ASP A 210 6.36 -27.81 -6.74
CA ASP A 210 5.07 -27.20 -7.01
C ASP A 210 4.20 -28.03 -7.95
N THR A 211 2.90 -28.01 -7.68
CA THR A 211 1.86 -28.52 -8.56
C THR A 211 0.76 -27.48 -8.68
N TYR A 212 -0.06 -27.55 -9.74
CA TYR A 212 -1.24 -26.70 -9.81
C TYR A 212 -2.15 -26.89 -8.59
N ALA A 213 -2.24 -28.10 -8.03
CA ALA A 213 -3.02 -28.40 -6.83
C ALA A 213 -2.46 -27.66 -5.59
N SER A 214 -1.14 -27.75 -5.35
CA SER A 214 -0.50 -27.10 -4.19
C SER A 214 -0.61 -25.57 -4.27
N LEU A 215 -0.32 -24.99 -5.44
CA LEU A 215 -0.43 -23.56 -5.69
C LEU A 215 -1.87 -23.06 -5.61
N ALA A 216 -2.83 -23.81 -6.16
CA ALA A 216 -4.25 -23.48 -6.08
C ALA A 216 -4.74 -23.41 -4.63
N LYS A 217 -4.39 -24.42 -3.82
CA LYS A 217 -4.70 -24.45 -2.38
C LYS A 217 -4.10 -23.25 -1.66
N ARG A 218 -2.80 -22.99 -1.85
CA ARG A 218 -2.07 -21.87 -1.24
C ARG A 218 -2.69 -20.51 -1.58
N MET A 219 -2.97 -20.28 -2.86
CA MET A 219 -3.50 -19.01 -3.35
C MET A 219 -5.01 -18.84 -3.12
N LYS A 220 -5.68 -19.87 -2.59
CA LYS A 220 -7.13 -19.94 -2.40
C LYS A 220 -7.89 -19.76 -3.72
N ILE A 221 -7.44 -20.45 -4.76
CA ILE A 221 -8.04 -20.50 -6.10
C ILE A 221 -8.43 -21.96 -6.36
N ARG A 222 -9.58 -22.24 -6.98
CA ARG A 222 -9.92 -23.62 -7.39
C ARG A 222 -8.92 -24.08 -8.44
N GLU A 223 -8.35 -25.28 -8.32
CA GLU A 223 -7.32 -25.77 -9.25
C GLU A 223 -7.76 -25.71 -10.71
N LYS A 224 -8.97 -26.19 -11.02
CA LYS A 224 -9.57 -26.09 -12.36
C LYS A 224 -9.55 -24.66 -12.92
N LYS A 225 -9.76 -23.66 -12.05
CA LYS A 225 -9.74 -22.24 -12.43
C LYS A 225 -8.31 -21.74 -12.66
N LEU A 226 -7.36 -22.15 -11.81
CA LEU A 226 -5.94 -21.81 -11.98
C LEU A 226 -5.40 -22.38 -13.29
N ARG A 227 -5.69 -23.65 -13.60
CA ARG A 227 -5.35 -24.30 -14.87
C ARG A 227 -5.98 -23.58 -16.07
N ALA A 228 -7.25 -23.22 -15.97
CA ALA A 228 -7.94 -22.46 -17.01
C ALA A 228 -7.35 -21.05 -17.25
N TYR A 229 -6.81 -20.39 -16.22
CA TYR A 229 -6.09 -19.12 -16.42
C TYR A 229 -4.78 -19.29 -17.18
N ASN A 230 -4.18 -20.47 -17.09
CA ASN A 230 -2.91 -20.81 -17.70
C ASN A 230 -3.06 -21.58 -19.00
N ASP A 231 -4.28 -21.70 -19.54
CA ASP A 231 -4.59 -22.40 -20.79
C ASP A 231 -4.07 -23.86 -20.82
N VAL A 232 -4.12 -24.57 -19.69
CA VAL A 232 -3.69 -25.98 -19.57
C VAL A 232 -4.84 -26.89 -19.13
N ASP A 233 -4.73 -28.17 -19.48
CA ASP A 233 -5.70 -29.20 -19.07
C ASP A 233 -5.36 -29.79 -17.68
N ALA A 234 -6.17 -30.77 -17.25
CA ALA A 234 -6.00 -31.43 -15.95
C ALA A 234 -4.76 -32.34 -15.88
N LYS A 235 -4.27 -32.83 -17.02
CA LYS A 235 -3.16 -33.80 -17.11
C LYS A 235 -1.81 -33.10 -17.25
N THR A 236 -1.81 -31.83 -17.67
CA THR A 236 -0.59 -31.05 -17.88
C THR A 236 0.17 -30.91 -16.56
N PRO A 237 1.41 -31.43 -16.47
CA PRO A 237 2.25 -31.24 -15.28
C PRO A 237 2.77 -29.81 -15.22
N LEU A 238 3.13 -29.37 -14.01
CA LEU A 238 3.81 -28.09 -13.79
C LEU A 238 5.30 -28.35 -13.60
N LYS A 239 6.15 -27.60 -14.29
CA LYS A 239 7.60 -27.72 -14.19
C LYS A 239 8.18 -26.51 -13.42
N PRO A 240 9.28 -26.70 -12.68
CA PRO A 240 10.00 -25.57 -12.10
C PRO A 240 10.41 -24.56 -13.18
N GLY A 241 10.21 -23.27 -12.90
CA GLY A 241 10.42 -22.19 -13.86
C GLY A 241 9.18 -21.79 -14.67
N ASP A 242 8.12 -22.60 -14.67
CA ASP A 242 6.88 -22.25 -15.36
C ASP A 242 6.21 -21.01 -14.74
N VAL A 243 5.75 -20.11 -15.61
CA VAL A 243 4.94 -18.97 -15.22
C VAL A 243 3.50 -19.44 -14.95
N VAL A 244 2.98 -19.10 -13.76
CA VAL A 244 1.62 -19.45 -13.34
C VAL A 244 0.83 -18.17 -13.04
N PHE A 245 -0.07 -17.79 -13.95
CA PHE A 245 -0.99 -16.67 -13.75
C PHE A 245 -2.07 -17.00 -12.74
N LEU A 246 -2.34 -16.03 -11.85
CA LEU A 246 -3.28 -16.13 -10.74
C LEU A 246 -4.67 -15.55 -11.07
N GLY A 247 -4.86 -15.20 -12.34
CA GLY A 247 -6.07 -14.60 -12.89
C GLY A 247 -6.07 -14.69 -14.40
N LYS A 248 -7.22 -14.39 -15.01
CA LYS A 248 -7.42 -14.58 -16.44
C LYS A 248 -6.54 -13.62 -17.24
N LYS A 249 -5.64 -14.15 -18.06
CA LYS A 249 -4.78 -13.38 -18.97
C LYS A 249 -5.56 -12.40 -19.85
N ALA A 250 -4.88 -11.35 -20.31
CA ALA A 250 -5.47 -10.33 -21.15
C ALA A 250 -5.81 -10.87 -22.55
N ARG A 251 -6.74 -10.20 -23.24
CA ARG A 251 -7.09 -10.57 -24.63
C ARG A 251 -6.14 -10.00 -25.67
N LYS A 252 -5.32 -9.02 -25.28
CA LYS A 252 -4.39 -8.26 -26.11
C LYS A 252 -3.12 -7.99 -25.30
N ALA A 253 -2.00 -7.82 -25.97
CA ALA A 253 -0.76 -7.38 -25.36
C ALA A 253 -0.90 -5.94 -24.83
N ASP A 254 -0.06 -5.59 -23.85
CA ASP A 254 0.05 -4.21 -23.39
C ASP A 254 0.55 -3.33 -24.55
N LYS A 255 -0.10 -2.17 -24.76
CA LYS A 255 0.27 -1.22 -25.82
C LYS A 255 1.73 -0.75 -25.72
N LYS A 256 2.33 -0.81 -24.52
CA LYS A 256 3.73 -0.45 -24.26
C LYS A 256 4.71 -1.53 -24.71
N LEU A 257 4.28 -2.77 -24.91
CA LEU A 257 5.09 -3.83 -25.50
C LEU A 257 5.24 -3.56 -27.00
N LYS A 258 6.26 -2.77 -27.36
CA LYS A 258 6.51 -2.31 -28.75
C LYS A 258 6.75 -3.45 -29.76
N MET A 259 6.90 -4.69 -29.31
CA MET A 259 7.12 -5.82 -30.20
C MET A 259 5.78 -6.32 -30.75
N LYS A 260 5.48 -6.01 -32.01
CA LYS A 260 4.28 -6.51 -32.72
C LYS A 260 4.31 -8.03 -32.93
N HIS A 261 5.51 -8.62 -32.90
CA HIS A 261 5.76 -10.04 -33.13
C HIS A 261 6.81 -10.55 -32.15
N HIS A 262 6.71 -11.83 -31.83
CA HIS A 262 7.72 -12.63 -31.15
C HIS A 262 8.33 -13.61 -32.16
N ILE A 263 9.64 -13.80 -32.15
CA ILE A 263 10.31 -14.79 -33.00
C ILE A 263 10.48 -16.05 -32.17
N LEU A 264 9.83 -17.14 -32.60
CA LEU A 264 9.81 -18.38 -31.83
C LEU A 264 11.23 -18.94 -31.66
N GLN A 265 11.65 -19.17 -30.42
CA GLN A 265 12.95 -19.72 -30.06
C GLN A 265 12.92 -21.25 -29.91
N PRO A 266 14.08 -21.94 -29.92
CA PRO A 266 14.15 -23.37 -29.64
C PRO A 266 13.46 -23.73 -28.31
N GLY A 267 12.53 -24.69 -28.36
CA GLY A 267 11.78 -25.17 -27.20
C GLY A 267 10.56 -24.32 -26.81
N GLU A 268 10.30 -23.20 -27.50
CA GLU A 268 9.07 -22.43 -27.28
C GLU A 268 7.89 -22.99 -28.05
N SER A 269 6.71 -22.81 -27.47
CA SER A 269 5.42 -23.10 -28.09
C SER A 269 4.55 -21.85 -28.06
N LEU A 270 3.43 -21.83 -28.80
CA LEU A 270 2.44 -20.76 -28.65
C LEU A 270 1.93 -20.61 -27.20
N HIS A 271 1.89 -21.70 -26.44
CA HIS A 271 1.55 -21.66 -25.02
C HIS A 271 2.60 -20.89 -24.24
N THR A 272 3.89 -21.18 -24.45
CA THR A 272 5.00 -20.47 -23.82
C THR A 272 4.96 -18.97 -24.17
N VAL A 273 4.73 -18.63 -25.44
CA VAL A 273 4.54 -17.24 -25.89
C VAL A 273 3.34 -16.59 -25.16
N SER A 274 2.24 -17.32 -25.01
CA SER A 274 1.07 -16.89 -24.22
C SER A 274 1.42 -16.58 -22.77
N GLN A 275 2.29 -17.37 -22.14
CA GLN A 275 2.76 -17.09 -20.78
C GLN A 275 3.69 -15.87 -20.71
N ILE A 276 4.64 -15.75 -21.65
CA ILE A 276 5.61 -14.64 -21.69
C ILE A 276 4.88 -13.29 -21.73
N TYR A 277 3.89 -13.14 -22.61
CA TYR A 277 3.20 -11.87 -22.82
C TYR A 277 1.93 -11.69 -21.97
N GLY A 278 1.54 -12.70 -21.18
CA GLY A 278 0.30 -12.66 -20.41
C GLY A 278 -0.95 -12.47 -21.29
N VAL A 279 -0.93 -13.03 -22.51
CA VAL A 279 -2.04 -13.00 -23.47
C VAL A 279 -2.63 -14.39 -23.58
N ARG A 280 -3.95 -14.52 -23.62
CA ARG A 280 -4.60 -15.84 -23.72
C ARG A 280 -4.17 -16.58 -24.98
N LEU A 281 -3.92 -17.88 -24.84
CA LEU A 281 -3.53 -18.75 -25.96
C LEU A 281 -4.56 -18.71 -27.10
N ASP A 282 -5.87 -18.71 -26.78
CA ASP A 282 -6.95 -18.60 -27.78
C ASP A 282 -6.84 -17.34 -28.66
N ARG A 283 -6.28 -16.25 -28.11
CA ARG A 283 -6.07 -15.01 -28.86
C ARG A 283 -4.83 -15.06 -29.71
N ILE A 284 -3.74 -15.63 -29.20
CA ILE A 284 -2.51 -15.82 -29.98
C ILE A 284 -2.81 -16.69 -31.20
N CYS A 285 -3.49 -17.83 -31.03
CA CYS A 285 -3.85 -18.69 -32.16
C CYS A 285 -4.72 -17.96 -33.20
N LYS A 286 -5.73 -17.19 -32.76
CA LYS A 286 -6.59 -16.41 -33.67
C LYS A 286 -5.85 -15.30 -34.43
N MET A 287 -4.80 -14.75 -33.86
CA MET A 287 -3.98 -13.71 -34.52
C MET A 287 -2.98 -14.29 -35.52
N ASN A 288 -2.68 -15.57 -35.37
CA ASN A 288 -1.70 -16.31 -36.15
C ASN A 288 -2.38 -17.54 -36.77
N PRO A 289 -3.40 -17.32 -37.63
CA PRO A 289 -4.05 -18.42 -38.30
C PRO A 289 -3.01 -19.12 -39.19
N ILE A 290 -2.92 -20.42 -39.04
CA ILE A 290 -2.05 -21.28 -39.80
C ILE A 290 -2.90 -22.39 -40.42
N GLY A 291 -2.48 -22.91 -41.56
CA GLY A 291 -3.16 -24.05 -42.19
C GLY A 291 -3.16 -25.27 -41.27
N GLU A 292 -4.13 -26.16 -41.44
CA GLU A 292 -4.36 -27.33 -40.57
C GLU A 292 -3.13 -28.23 -40.39
N PHE A 293 -2.20 -28.21 -41.34
CA PHE A 293 -0.97 -29.00 -41.37
C PHE A 293 0.30 -28.24 -41.01
N TYR A 294 0.20 -26.94 -40.68
CA TYR A 294 1.37 -26.15 -40.36
C TYR A 294 1.75 -26.35 -38.89
N HIS A 295 3.03 -26.62 -38.66
CA HIS A 295 3.60 -26.65 -37.32
C HIS A 295 4.55 -25.48 -37.16
N PHE A 296 4.37 -24.70 -36.09
CA PHE A 296 5.25 -23.58 -35.80
C PHE A 296 6.68 -24.07 -35.60
N LYS A 297 7.63 -23.41 -36.28
CA LYS A 297 9.05 -23.71 -36.24
C LYS A 297 9.84 -22.54 -35.68
N VAL A 298 11.05 -22.84 -35.19
CA VAL A 298 12.00 -21.82 -34.73
C VAL A 298 12.20 -20.78 -35.85
N GLY A 299 12.16 -19.50 -35.48
CA GLY A 299 12.23 -18.38 -36.43
C GLY A 299 10.87 -17.84 -36.88
N ASP A 300 9.76 -18.54 -36.62
CA ASP A 300 8.43 -18.07 -36.98
C ASP A 300 8.06 -16.77 -36.24
N ARG A 301 7.42 -15.85 -36.96
CA ARG A 301 6.97 -14.56 -36.40
C ARG A 301 5.55 -14.70 -35.86
N ILE A 302 5.43 -14.80 -34.55
CA ILE A 302 4.16 -14.90 -33.83
C ILE A 302 3.65 -13.50 -33.48
N ARG A 303 2.52 -13.11 -34.06
CA ARG A 303 1.83 -11.84 -33.77
C ARG A 303 1.30 -11.82 -32.33
N ILE A 304 1.67 -10.76 -31.62
CA ILE A 304 1.34 -10.51 -30.21
C ILE A 304 0.80 -9.07 -30.08
N ARG A 305 -0.46 -8.86 -30.51
CA ARG A 305 -1.10 -7.54 -30.52
C ARG A 305 -1.91 -7.28 -29.26
#